data_AF-A0A8T4LFY8-F1
#
_entry.id   AF-A0A8T4LFY8-F1
#
_cell.length_a   1.000
_cell.length_b   1.000
_cell.length_c   1.000
_cell.angle_alpha   90.00
_cell.angle_beta   90.00
_cell.angle_gamma   90.00
#
_symmetry.space_group_name_H-M   'P 1'
#
loop_
_entity.id
_entity.type
_entity.pdbx_description
1 polymer ?
#
loop_
_entity_poly.entity_id
_entity_poly.type
_entity_poly.pdbx_seq_one_letter_code
_entity_poly.pdbx_strand_id
1 'polypeptide(L)'
;MKRVFYIVALSVFLVLSVLSLNAVSAISTIINDSYSPGETVITAISGNILDPIESGNIILTKKGHIPVPFDYEIRKLGENYYLWFITPQQSDNYTLSIRNITTTIAGKVDKIDYEKNFSLSGSLSDYSVKPGLISTEKDFQIKVQLNEDNNKEIYLNFIEEANTTLKPGENILKFSISDVNESGLFNLTIGKYNLPVFVVVEKTSSLPEINTSERLNLTELKGKELTEEALKQEELKYHCYEFPGITCNADEKCSGETIISLDGECCVNGGCQPKDESSWSSAWIGYLIAAILIIAGVFIWMRYKRVKTDKNLPIEKSLLNNKKMP
;
A
#
# COMPACT_ATOMS: atom_id res chain seq x y z
N MET A 1 -6.78 -37.84 -34.01
CA MET A 1 -6.10 -36.53 -34.16
C MET A 1 -6.84 -35.36 -33.52
N LYS A 2 -8.15 -35.19 -33.72
CA LYS A 2 -8.93 -34.07 -33.15
C LYS A 2 -8.79 -33.92 -31.61
N ARG A 3 -8.84 -35.02 -30.84
CA ARG A 3 -8.71 -34.99 -29.36
C ARG A 3 -7.37 -34.41 -28.87
N VAL A 4 -6.26 -34.72 -29.53
CA VAL A 4 -4.93 -34.20 -29.15
C VAL A 4 -4.83 -32.71 -29.44
N PHE A 5 -5.39 -32.25 -30.56
CA PHE A 5 -5.44 -30.83 -30.90
C PHE A 5 -6.25 -30.03 -29.87
N TYR A 6 -7.40 -30.55 -29.42
CA TYR A 6 -8.20 -29.90 -28.37
C TYR A 6 -7.46 -29.81 -27.03
N ILE A 7 -6.73 -30.84 -26.63
CA ILE A 7 -5.97 -30.81 -25.36
C ILE A 7 -4.87 -29.74 -25.42
N VAL A 8 -4.15 -29.65 -26.55
CA VAL A 8 -3.10 -28.63 -26.73
C VAL A 8 -3.69 -27.22 -26.80
N ALA A 9 -4.81 -27.04 -27.51
CA ALA A 9 -5.50 -25.76 -27.57
C ALA A 9 -6.00 -25.31 -26.19
N LEU A 10 -6.57 -26.24 -25.41
CA LEU A 10 -7.03 -25.98 -24.05
C LEU A 10 -5.87 -25.65 -23.10
N SER A 11 -4.74 -26.36 -23.20
CA SER A 11 -3.56 -26.05 -22.37
C SER A 11 -2.96 -24.69 -22.70
N VAL A 12 -2.90 -24.32 -23.98
CA VAL A 12 -2.42 -22.99 -24.42
C VAL A 12 -3.38 -21.90 -23.95
N PHE A 13 -4.69 -22.12 -24.05
CA PHE A 13 -5.70 -21.18 -23.56
C PHE A 13 -5.62 -21.01 -22.04
N LEU A 14 -5.40 -22.09 -21.29
CA LEU A 14 -5.26 -22.03 -19.83
C LEU A 14 -3.98 -21.29 -19.41
N VAL A 15 -2.86 -21.52 -20.10
CA VAL A 15 -1.61 -20.76 -19.86
C VAL A 15 -1.81 -19.26 -20.20
N LEU A 16 -2.46 -18.94 -21.32
CA LEU A 16 -2.72 -17.55 -21.70
C LEU A 16 -3.69 -16.85 -20.75
N SER A 17 -4.69 -17.57 -20.24
CA SER A 17 -5.62 -17.09 -19.21
C SER A 17 -4.87 -16.78 -17.90
N VAL A 18 -3.98 -17.66 -17.45
CA VAL A 18 -3.17 -17.44 -16.23
C VAL A 18 -2.21 -16.25 -16.40
N LEU A 19 -1.63 -16.06 -17.59
CA LEU A 19 -0.78 -14.90 -17.87
C LEU A 19 -1.54 -13.56 -17.93
N SER A 20 -2.87 -13.59 -18.09
CA SER A 20 -3.70 -12.39 -18.18
C SER A 20 -4.13 -11.85 -16.80
N LEU A 21 -3.81 -12.53 -15.69
CA LEU A 21 -4.39 -12.25 -14.37
C LEU A 21 -3.59 -11.30 -13.47
N ASN A 22 -2.45 -10.77 -13.90
CA ASN A 22 -1.60 -9.95 -13.02
C ASN A 22 -1.58 -8.47 -13.42
N ALA A 23 -2.74 -7.81 -13.40
CA ALA A 23 -2.78 -6.35 -13.26
C ALA A 23 -2.69 -6.04 -11.76
N VAL A 24 -1.50 -6.17 -11.17
CA VAL A 24 -1.26 -5.72 -9.79
C VAL A 24 -1.22 -4.20 -9.84
N SER A 25 -2.29 -3.54 -9.38
CA SER A 25 -2.30 -2.08 -9.24
C SER A 25 -1.24 -1.67 -8.22
N ALA A 26 -0.33 -0.75 -8.60
CA ALA A 26 0.72 -0.24 -7.71
C ALA A 26 0.15 0.54 -6.51
N ILE A 27 -1.06 1.08 -6.67
CA ILE A 27 -1.78 1.87 -5.66
C ILE A 27 -3.23 1.39 -5.61
N SER A 28 -3.77 1.25 -4.41
CA SER A 28 -5.18 0.98 -4.17
C SER A 28 -5.76 2.01 -3.20
N THR A 29 -7.04 2.34 -3.38
CA THR A 29 -7.78 3.18 -2.43
C THR A 29 -9.17 2.62 -2.18
N ILE A 30 -9.72 2.92 -1.01
CA ILE A 30 -11.09 2.57 -0.64
C ILE A 30 -11.95 3.83 -0.76
N ILE A 31 -12.30 4.19 -2.00
CA ILE A 31 -13.24 5.29 -2.28
C ILE A 31 -14.51 4.65 -2.85
N ASN A 32 -15.66 5.00 -2.26
CA ASN A 32 -16.97 4.54 -2.71
C ASN A 32 -17.31 5.17 -4.07
N ASP A 33 -18.16 4.49 -4.84
CA ASP A 33 -18.56 4.99 -6.16
C ASP A 33 -19.62 6.11 -6.09
N SER A 34 -20.26 6.29 -4.93
CA SER A 34 -21.24 7.33 -4.67
C SER A 34 -21.16 7.91 -3.25
N TYR A 35 -21.47 9.20 -3.14
CA TYR A 35 -21.55 9.96 -1.89
C TYR A 35 -22.71 10.97 -1.94
N SER A 36 -23.10 11.47 -0.77
CA SER A 36 -23.99 12.63 -0.66
C SER A 36 -23.20 13.94 -0.82
N PRO A 37 -23.81 15.01 -1.37
CA PRO A 37 -23.21 16.35 -1.32
C PRO A 37 -22.92 16.81 0.12
N GLY A 38 -21.80 17.49 0.35
CA GLY A 38 -21.39 17.97 1.69
C GLY A 38 -20.99 16.88 2.68
N GLU A 39 -20.72 15.66 2.22
CA GLU A 39 -20.25 14.53 3.03
C GLU A 39 -18.73 14.58 3.24
N THR A 40 -18.24 14.15 4.41
CA THR A 40 -16.80 13.95 4.62
C THR A 40 -16.36 12.60 4.06
N VAL A 41 -15.49 12.62 3.06
CA VAL A 41 -14.82 11.43 2.53
C VAL A 41 -13.50 11.25 3.27
N ILE A 42 -13.24 10.03 3.73
CA ILE A 42 -11.97 9.62 4.34
C ILE A 42 -11.55 8.35 3.62
N THR A 43 -10.34 8.33 3.06
CA THR A 43 -9.84 7.17 2.31
C THR A 43 -8.37 6.92 2.60
N ALA A 44 -8.02 5.64 2.68
CA ALA A 44 -6.64 5.19 2.73
C ALA A 44 -6.15 4.95 1.29
N ILE A 45 -4.93 5.42 1.03
CA ILE A 45 -4.16 5.20 -0.18
C ILE A 45 -3.00 4.30 0.22
N SER A 46 -3.04 3.06 -0.28
CA SER A 46 -2.06 2.02 0.02
C SER A 46 -1.29 1.68 -1.24
N GLY A 47 0.03 1.51 -1.11
CA GLY A 47 0.90 1.18 -2.23
C GLY A 47 2.37 1.37 -1.87
N ASN A 48 3.27 0.96 -2.76
CA ASN A 48 4.71 1.19 -2.59
C ASN A 48 5.05 2.65 -2.98
N ILE A 49 4.61 3.61 -2.17
CA ILE A 49 4.78 5.04 -2.42
C ILE A 49 6.13 5.47 -1.84
N LEU A 50 7.05 5.85 -2.73
CA LEU A 50 8.43 6.15 -2.39
C LEU A 50 8.60 7.59 -1.90
N ASP A 51 7.95 8.54 -2.56
CA ASP A 51 8.01 9.96 -2.22
C ASP A 51 6.72 10.43 -1.51
N PRO A 52 6.79 11.38 -0.57
CA PRO A 52 5.60 12.02 0.01
C PRO A 52 4.64 12.60 -1.04
N ILE A 53 3.34 12.28 -0.91
CA ILE A 53 2.31 12.89 -1.77
C ILE A 53 2.14 14.36 -1.35
N GLU A 54 2.58 15.27 -2.21
CA GLU A 54 2.40 16.71 -2.02
C GLU A 54 0.93 17.11 -2.19
N SER A 55 0.44 18.02 -1.34
CA SER A 55 -0.93 18.54 -1.42
C SER A 55 -1.24 19.14 -2.79
N GLY A 56 -0.29 19.87 -3.41
CA GLY A 56 -0.43 20.47 -4.73
C GLY A 56 -0.72 19.48 -5.88
N ASN A 57 -0.49 18.18 -5.66
CA ASN A 57 -0.77 17.14 -6.65
C ASN A 57 -2.20 16.58 -6.56
N ILE A 58 -3.00 16.99 -5.58
CA ILE A 58 -4.36 16.51 -5.38
C ILE A 58 -5.35 17.47 -6.03
N ILE A 59 -6.11 16.96 -7.00
CA ILE A 59 -7.03 17.74 -7.82
C ILE A 59 -8.39 17.07 -7.82
N LEU A 60 -9.43 17.84 -7.58
CA LEU A 60 -10.80 17.42 -7.82
C LEU A 60 -11.33 18.09 -9.09
N THR A 61 -11.84 17.30 -10.02
CA THR A 61 -12.50 17.82 -11.22
C THR A 61 -13.94 17.36 -11.31
N LYS A 62 -14.78 18.20 -11.91
CA LYS A 62 -16.18 17.92 -12.24
C LYS A 62 -16.28 17.62 -13.72
N LYS A 63 -17.03 16.55 -14.07
CA LYS A 63 -17.15 16.05 -15.45
C LYS A 63 -15.78 15.78 -16.11
N GLY A 64 -14.77 15.42 -15.31
CA GLY A 64 -13.43 15.06 -15.74
C GLY A 64 -12.51 16.20 -16.21
N HIS A 65 -12.94 17.46 -16.20
CA HIS A 65 -12.10 18.56 -16.73
C HIS A 65 -12.28 19.93 -16.06
N ILE A 66 -13.34 20.14 -15.27
CA ILE A 66 -13.58 21.44 -14.61
C ILE A 66 -12.98 21.36 -13.20
N PRO A 67 -11.88 22.07 -12.87
CA PRO A 67 -11.31 22.04 -11.54
C PRO A 67 -12.28 22.61 -10.51
N VAL A 68 -12.38 21.96 -9.37
CA VAL A 68 -13.29 22.34 -8.28
C VAL A 68 -12.45 22.60 -7.03
N PRO A 69 -12.48 23.81 -6.46
CA PRO A 69 -11.85 24.06 -5.17
C PRO A 69 -12.60 23.28 -4.08
N PHE A 70 -11.85 22.64 -3.18
CA PHE A 70 -12.40 21.82 -2.11
C PHE A 70 -11.44 21.79 -0.92
N ASP A 71 -11.99 21.59 0.28
CA ASP A 71 -11.23 21.45 1.51
C ASP A 71 -10.76 20.01 1.67
N TYR A 72 -9.45 19.81 1.82
CA TYR A 72 -8.86 18.50 2.01
C TYR A 72 -7.56 18.55 2.83
N GLU A 73 -7.12 17.38 3.27
CA GLU A 73 -5.80 17.16 3.84
C GLU A 73 -5.32 15.75 3.49
N ILE A 74 -4.01 15.59 3.30
CA ILE A 74 -3.36 14.30 3.15
C ILE A 74 -2.25 14.16 4.19
N ARG A 75 -2.16 12.99 4.82
CA ARG A 75 -1.10 12.68 5.79
C ARG A 75 -0.73 11.20 5.74
N LYS A 76 0.56 10.89 5.88
CA LYS A 76 1.02 9.51 6.07
C LYS A 76 0.82 9.10 7.54
N LEU A 77 0.11 8.01 7.79
CA LEU A 77 -0.06 7.41 9.12
C LEU A 77 0.30 5.92 9.02
N GLY A 78 1.44 5.53 9.60
CA GLY A 78 2.02 4.20 9.38
C GLY A 78 2.40 3.99 7.91
N GLU A 79 1.98 2.86 7.34
CA GLU A 79 2.29 2.47 5.95
C GLU A 79 1.38 3.15 4.91
N ASN A 80 0.27 3.75 5.32
CA ASN A 80 -0.74 4.27 4.41
C ASN A 80 -0.78 5.80 4.42
N TYR A 81 -1.14 6.39 3.28
CA TYR A 81 -1.57 7.79 3.23
C TYR A 81 -3.06 7.85 3.47
N TYR A 82 -3.51 8.76 4.32
CA TYR A 82 -4.91 9.05 4.53
C TYR A 82 -5.21 10.40 3.91
N LEU A 83 -6.21 10.42 3.03
CA LEU A 83 -6.76 11.61 2.42
C LEU A 83 -8.18 11.79 2.95
N TRP A 84 -8.48 12.97 3.48
CA TRP A 84 -9.86 13.36 3.75
C TRP A 84 -10.23 14.62 2.99
N PHE A 85 -11.50 14.74 2.62
CA PHE A 85 -12.05 15.94 2.02
C PHE A 85 -13.56 16.04 2.22
N ILE A 86 -14.15 17.23 2.05
CA ILE A 86 -15.61 17.42 2.04
C ILE A 86 -16.10 17.47 0.59
N THR A 87 -17.10 16.66 0.25
CA THR A 87 -17.66 16.64 -1.11
C THR A 87 -18.34 17.98 -1.44
N PRO A 88 -18.23 18.46 -2.70
CA PRO A 88 -18.97 19.64 -3.14
C PRO A 88 -20.48 19.54 -2.91
N GLN A 89 -21.15 20.67 -2.71
CA GLN A 89 -22.61 20.71 -2.47
C GLN A 89 -23.44 20.43 -3.74
N GLN A 90 -22.82 20.47 -4.92
CA GLN A 90 -23.53 20.24 -6.18
C GLN A 90 -23.44 18.78 -6.63
N SER A 91 -24.58 18.13 -6.78
CA SER A 91 -24.70 16.80 -7.36
C SER A 91 -24.20 16.76 -8.81
N ASP A 92 -23.20 15.92 -9.09
CA ASP A 92 -22.62 15.66 -10.42
C ASP A 92 -21.65 14.46 -10.34
N ASN A 93 -20.98 14.15 -11.45
CA ASN A 93 -19.86 13.22 -11.49
C ASN A 93 -18.54 13.96 -11.29
N TYR A 94 -17.70 13.41 -10.41
CA TYR A 94 -16.42 13.97 -10.04
C TYR A 94 -15.30 12.94 -10.23
N THR A 95 -14.09 13.46 -10.45
CA THR A 95 -12.87 12.68 -10.56
C THR A 95 -11.86 13.26 -9.57
N LEU A 96 -11.43 12.44 -8.62
CA LEU A 96 -10.28 12.72 -7.76
C LEU A 96 -9.04 12.24 -8.50
N SER A 97 -8.10 13.14 -8.77
CA SER A 97 -6.80 12.83 -9.36
C SER A 97 -5.68 13.17 -8.38
N ILE A 98 -4.74 12.25 -8.19
CA ILE A 98 -3.50 12.45 -7.42
C ILE A 98 -2.35 12.25 -8.40
N ARG A 99 -1.64 13.32 -8.71
CA ARG A 99 -0.61 13.32 -9.77
C ARG A 99 0.77 13.01 -9.23
N ASN A 100 1.66 12.61 -10.14
CA ASN A 100 3.10 12.50 -9.88
C ASN A 100 3.46 11.62 -8.68
N ILE A 101 2.73 10.55 -8.43
CA ILE A 101 3.03 9.63 -7.33
C ILE A 101 4.25 8.79 -7.72
N THR A 102 5.36 8.97 -7.02
CA THR A 102 6.56 8.15 -7.20
C THR A 102 6.35 6.79 -6.55
N THR A 103 6.39 5.73 -7.36
CA THR A 103 6.18 4.33 -6.92
C THR A 103 7.09 3.37 -7.68
N THR A 104 7.00 2.07 -7.38
CA THR A 104 7.74 1.02 -8.07
C THR A 104 6.82 0.19 -8.96
N ILE A 105 7.08 0.15 -10.26
CA ILE A 105 6.37 -0.70 -11.23
C ILE A 105 7.34 -1.70 -11.82
N ALA A 106 7.08 -3.00 -11.61
CA ALA A 106 7.95 -4.09 -12.05
C ALA A 106 9.43 -3.90 -11.62
N GLY A 107 9.65 -3.44 -10.38
CA GLY A 107 10.97 -3.22 -9.80
C GLY A 107 11.68 -1.93 -10.25
N LYS A 108 11.03 -1.06 -11.03
CA LYS A 108 11.59 0.23 -11.45
C LYS A 108 10.82 1.38 -10.82
N VAL A 109 11.56 2.39 -10.36
CA VAL A 109 11.00 3.66 -9.91
C VAL A 109 10.35 4.36 -11.10
N ASP A 110 9.08 4.71 -10.95
CA ASP A 110 8.30 5.43 -11.96
C ASP A 110 7.34 6.42 -11.29
N LYS A 111 6.86 7.40 -12.06
CA LYS A 111 5.83 8.35 -11.61
C LYS A 111 4.50 8.04 -12.30
N ILE A 112 3.46 7.86 -11.50
CA ILE A 112 2.11 7.61 -12.01
C ILE A 112 1.10 8.65 -11.53
N ASP A 113 0.02 8.77 -12.29
CA ASP A 113 -1.17 9.49 -11.87
C ASP A 113 -2.23 8.48 -11.43
N TYR A 114 -2.85 8.74 -10.29
CA TYR A 114 -3.99 7.98 -9.78
C TYR A 114 -5.27 8.77 -10.04
N GLU A 115 -6.30 8.11 -10.60
CA GLU A 115 -7.61 8.72 -10.82
C GLU A 115 -8.73 7.83 -10.31
N LYS A 116 -9.69 8.41 -9.58
CA LYS A 116 -10.91 7.75 -9.14
C LYS A 116 -12.13 8.60 -9.47
N ASN A 117 -13.02 8.02 -10.26
CA ASN A 117 -14.33 8.57 -10.54
C ASN A 117 -15.31 8.20 -9.42
N PHE A 118 -16.15 9.14 -9.01
CA PHE A 118 -17.27 8.94 -8.10
C PHE A 118 -18.41 9.90 -8.43
N SER A 119 -19.60 9.61 -7.93
CA SER A 119 -20.81 10.39 -8.19
C SER A 119 -21.37 11.00 -6.91
N LEU A 120 -21.88 12.23 -7.01
CA LEU A 120 -22.63 12.89 -5.94
C LEU A 120 -24.11 12.88 -6.27
N SER A 121 -24.91 12.32 -5.38
CA SER A 121 -26.36 12.20 -5.58
C SER A 121 -27.12 12.23 -4.24
N GLY A 122 -28.45 12.40 -4.30
CA GLY A 122 -29.30 12.47 -3.10
C GLY A 122 -29.37 13.86 -2.47
N SER A 123 -29.71 13.90 -1.19
CA SER A 123 -29.78 15.11 -0.36
C SER A 123 -28.40 15.50 0.20
N LEU A 124 -28.28 16.76 0.63
CA LEU A 124 -27.13 17.23 1.41
C LEU A 124 -26.94 16.32 2.64
N SER A 125 -25.69 15.94 2.92
CA SER A 125 -25.35 15.15 4.10
C SER A 125 -25.76 15.90 5.36
N ASP A 126 -26.38 15.18 6.30
CA ASP A 126 -26.86 15.71 7.57
C ASP A 126 -25.80 16.53 8.31
N TYR A 127 -24.56 16.05 8.32
CA TYR A 127 -23.40 16.75 8.87
C TYR A 127 -22.09 16.34 8.18
N SER A 128 -21.06 17.18 8.36
CA SER A 128 -19.68 16.93 7.96
C SER A 128 -18.72 17.09 9.14
N VAL A 129 -17.57 16.45 9.05
CA VAL A 129 -16.53 16.41 10.09
C VAL A 129 -15.21 16.97 9.54
N LYS A 130 -14.54 17.84 10.32
CA LYS A 130 -13.25 18.45 9.99
C LYS A 130 -12.38 18.64 11.26
N PRO A 131 -11.12 18.20 11.27
CA PRO A 131 -10.44 17.43 10.23
C PRO A 131 -10.97 15.98 10.16
N GLY A 132 -10.71 15.28 9.05
CA GLY A 132 -11.07 13.87 8.84
C GLY A 132 -9.95 12.87 9.19
N LEU A 133 -8.77 13.35 9.56
CA LEU A 133 -7.67 12.56 10.11
C LEU A 133 -6.97 13.37 11.22
N ILE A 134 -6.35 12.69 12.18
CA ILE A 134 -5.68 13.34 13.32
C ILE A 134 -4.35 12.66 13.60
N SER A 135 -3.33 13.45 13.89
CA SER A 135 -2.11 12.98 14.54
C SER A 135 -1.73 13.98 15.63
N THR A 136 -1.57 13.49 16.86
CA THR A 136 -1.48 14.31 18.06
C THR A 136 -0.69 13.65 19.19
N GLU A 137 -0.07 14.49 20.02
CA GLU A 137 0.60 14.14 21.28
C GLU A 137 -0.22 14.59 22.52
N LYS A 138 -1.34 15.28 22.28
CA LYS A 138 -2.18 15.91 23.32
C LYS A 138 -3.66 15.73 23.00
N ASP A 139 -4.50 16.08 23.96
CA ASP A 139 -5.93 16.24 23.76
C ASP A 139 -6.23 17.11 22.54
N PHE A 140 -7.28 16.75 21.80
CA PHE A 140 -7.59 17.36 20.52
C PHE A 140 -9.07 17.68 20.40
N GLN A 141 -9.40 18.45 19.37
CA GLN A 141 -10.77 18.84 19.07
C GLN A 141 -11.10 18.68 17.58
N ILE A 142 -12.37 18.37 17.31
CA ILE A 142 -12.90 18.19 15.97
C ILE A 142 -14.11 19.08 15.79
N LYS A 143 -14.21 19.72 14.63
CA LYS A 143 -15.37 20.49 14.23
C LYS A 143 -16.35 19.60 13.49
N VAL A 144 -17.61 19.65 13.90
CA VAL A 144 -18.72 18.97 13.24
C VAL A 144 -19.74 20.02 12.81
N GLN A 145 -19.96 20.13 11.50
CA GLN A 145 -20.92 21.07 10.92
C GLN A 145 -22.24 20.33 10.67
N LEU A 146 -23.28 20.65 11.46
CA LEU A 146 -24.64 20.16 11.23
C LEU A 146 -25.31 21.04 10.18
N ASN A 147 -25.81 20.40 9.11
CA ASN A 147 -26.47 21.06 7.98
C ASN A 147 -28.01 21.06 8.11
N GLU A 148 -28.55 20.44 9.15
CA GLU A 148 -29.98 20.44 9.48
C GLU A 148 -30.36 21.59 10.44
N ASP A 149 -31.62 22.01 10.38
CA ASP A 149 -32.17 23.07 11.25
C ASP A 149 -32.56 22.58 12.66
N ASN A 150 -32.59 21.25 12.86
CA ASN A 150 -32.93 20.63 14.13
C ASN A 150 -31.70 20.03 14.81
N ASN A 151 -31.73 19.95 16.14
CA ASN A 151 -30.70 19.25 16.89
C ASN A 151 -30.66 17.76 16.49
N LYS A 152 -29.47 17.16 16.50
CA LYS A 152 -29.26 15.76 16.13
C LYS A 152 -28.38 15.03 17.13
N GLU A 153 -28.84 13.91 17.66
CA GLU A 153 -28.01 13.04 18.51
C GLU A 153 -27.13 12.14 17.64
N ILE A 154 -25.85 12.06 17.97
CA ILE A 154 -24.87 11.19 17.32
C ILE A 154 -24.09 10.37 18.35
N TYR A 155 -23.67 9.19 17.93
CA TYR A 155 -22.80 8.29 18.70
C TYR A 155 -21.32 8.64 18.48
N LEU A 156 -20.51 8.56 19.53
CA LEU A 156 -19.07 8.78 19.54
C LEU A 156 -18.37 7.56 20.14
N ASN A 157 -17.24 7.14 19.56
CA ASN A 157 -16.38 6.10 20.11
C ASN A 157 -14.92 6.35 19.75
N PHE A 158 -14.05 6.46 20.76
CA PHE A 158 -12.59 6.62 20.58
C PHE A 158 -11.81 5.73 21.56
N ILE A 159 -12.22 5.79 22.83
CA ILE A 159 -11.74 4.96 23.94
C ILE A 159 -12.96 4.53 24.74
N GLU A 160 -13.80 5.51 25.07
CA GLU A 160 -15.11 5.32 25.68
C GLU A 160 -16.23 5.64 24.70
N GLU A 161 -17.35 4.95 24.86
CA GLU A 161 -18.57 5.20 24.11
C GLU A 161 -19.36 6.36 24.73
N ALA A 162 -19.81 7.30 23.90
CA ALA A 162 -20.62 8.42 24.34
C ALA A 162 -21.66 8.81 23.30
N ASN A 163 -22.74 9.46 23.71
CA ASN A 163 -23.65 10.15 22.81
C ASN A 163 -23.54 11.66 23.01
N THR A 164 -23.68 12.44 21.94
CA THR A 164 -23.73 13.91 22.02
C THR A 164 -24.81 14.46 21.11
N THR A 165 -25.37 15.62 21.47
CA THR A 165 -26.35 16.33 20.66
C THR A 165 -25.68 17.47 19.91
N LEU A 166 -25.64 17.36 18.58
CA LEU A 166 -25.26 18.44 17.68
C LEU A 166 -26.37 19.49 17.61
N LYS A 167 -25.98 20.76 17.66
CA LYS A 167 -26.85 21.91 17.36
C LYS A 167 -26.67 22.34 15.90
N PRO A 168 -27.67 22.98 15.28
CA PRO A 168 -27.51 23.56 13.95
C PRO A 168 -26.27 24.45 13.86
N GLY A 169 -25.45 24.27 12.82
CA GLY A 169 -24.20 25.01 12.64
C GLY A 169 -22.94 24.24 13.08
N GLU A 170 -21.90 25.00 13.46
CA GLU A 170 -20.60 24.46 13.88
C GLU A 170 -20.66 23.98 15.36
N ASN A 171 -20.26 22.73 15.59
CA ASN A 171 -20.09 22.13 16.90
C ASN A 171 -18.63 21.76 17.10
N ILE A 172 -18.11 21.88 18.32
CA ILE A 172 -16.75 21.50 18.67
C ILE A 172 -16.82 20.32 19.64
N LEU A 173 -16.29 19.17 19.20
CA LEU A 173 -16.14 17.96 20.01
C LEU A 173 -14.70 17.91 20.53
N LYS A 174 -14.52 17.56 21.81
CA LYS A 174 -13.21 17.47 22.47
C LYS A 174 -12.95 16.04 22.90
N PHE A 175 -11.71 15.58 22.71
CA PHE A 175 -11.29 14.22 23.00
C PHE A 175 -10.03 14.25 23.86
N SER A 176 -10.02 13.43 24.92
CA SER A 176 -8.85 13.21 25.77
C SER A 176 -8.05 12.01 25.25
N ILE A 177 -6.72 12.07 25.36
CA ILE A 177 -5.85 10.91 25.13
C ILE A 177 -5.24 10.37 26.44
N SER A 178 -5.70 10.85 27.60
CA SER A 178 -5.17 10.47 28.92
C SER A 178 -5.13 8.97 29.19
N ASP A 179 -6.09 8.22 28.64
CA ASP A 179 -6.23 6.78 28.85
C ASP A 179 -5.50 5.95 27.77
N VAL A 180 -4.78 6.61 26.86
CA VAL A 180 -3.96 5.96 25.83
C VAL A 180 -2.55 5.74 26.36
N ASN A 181 -2.19 4.48 26.57
CA ASN A 181 -0.90 4.12 27.17
C ASN A 181 0.22 3.90 26.14
N GLU A 182 -0.11 3.80 24.85
CA GLU A 182 0.83 3.44 23.79
C GLU A 182 0.61 4.29 22.54
N SER A 183 1.70 4.67 21.88
CA SER A 183 1.62 5.30 20.56
C SER A 183 1.04 4.33 19.55
N GLY A 184 0.11 4.78 18.71
CA GLY A 184 -0.55 3.89 17.77
C GLY A 184 -1.63 4.56 16.93
N LEU A 185 -2.17 3.78 15.99
CA LEU A 185 -3.31 4.18 15.17
C LEU A 185 -4.60 3.67 15.81
N PHE A 186 -5.49 4.60 16.14
CA PHE A 186 -6.80 4.38 16.73
C PHE A 186 -7.90 4.76 15.74
N ASN A 187 -9.09 4.17 15.90
CA ASN A 187 -10.26 4.53 15.13
C ASN A 187 -11.21 5.36 16.00
N LEU A 188 -11.52 6.57 15.55
CA LEU A 188 -12.52 7.44 16.15
C LEU A 188 -13.79 7.42 15.31
N THR A 189 -14.87 6.91 15.87
CA THR A 189 -16.20 6.94 15.26
C THR A 189 -16.95 8.19 15.68
N ILE A 190 -17.46 8.95 14.69
CA ILE A 190 -18.35 10.10 14.87
C ILE A 190 -19.58 9.88 14.02
N GLY A 191 -20.61 9.32 14.64
CA GLY A 191 -21.83 8.86 14.00
C GLY A 191 -21.54 7.88 12.86
N LYS A 192 -21.65 8.33 11.61
CA LYS A 192 -21.41 7.48 10.42
C LYS A 192 -19.96 7.47 9.92
N TYR A 193 -19.08 8.32 10.47
CA TYR A 193 -17.70 8.46 10.02
C TYR A 193 -16.74 7.69 10.93
N ASN A 194 -15.72 7.07 10.32
CA ASN A 194 -14.59 6.45 11.03
C ASN A 194 -13.31 7.19 10.65
N LEU A 195 -12.72 7.89 11.62
CA LEU A 195 -11.55 8.72 11.45
C LEU A 195 -10.31 7.99 12.00
N PRO A 196 -9.20 7.93 11.25
CA PRO A 196 -7.93 7.49 11.78
C PRO A 196 -7.33 8.56 12.69
N VAL A 197 -6.94 8.17 13.90
CA VAL A 197 -6.28 9.03 14.88
C VAL A 197 -4.96 8.39 15.29
N PHE A 198 -3.85 9.01 14.93
CA PHE A 198 -2.53 8.57 15.35
C PHE A 198 -2.10 9.30 16.62
N VAL A 199 -2.06 8.59 17.73
CA VAL A 199 -1.64 9.13 19.03
C VAL A 199 -0.16 8.83 19.22
N VAL A 200 0.61 9.85 19.60
CA VAL A 200 2.00 9.72 20.01
C VAL A 200 2.04 9.94 21.52
N VAL A 201 2.30 8.87 22.27
CA VAL A 201 2.48 8.93 23.72
C VAL A 201 3.95 9.17 23.99
N GLU A 202 4.28 10.32 24.57
CA GLU A 202 5.62 10.55 25.10
C GLU A 202 5.88 9.54 26.21
N LYS A 203 6.67 8.50 25.92
CA LYS A 203 7.27 7.70 26.98
C LYS A 203 8.17 8.63 27.74
N THR A 204 7.69 9.14 28.88
CA THR A 204 8.56 9.76 29.85
C THR A 204 9.54 8.66 30.20
N SER A 205 10.74 8.73 29.64
CA SER A 205 11.87 7.92 30.06
C SER A 205 12.21 8.41 31.47
N SER A 206 11.36 8.05 32.43
CA SER A 206 11.78 7.91 33.80
C SER A 206 12.74 6.73 33.75
N LEU A 207 13.99 7.04 33.37
CA LEU A 207 15.12 6.38 33.98
C LEU A 207 14.75 6.30 35.45
N PRO A 208 14.68 5.10 36.06
CA PRO A 208 14.34 4.98 37.45
C PRO A 208 15.22 6.00 38.15
N GLU A 209 14.62 7.01 38.80
CA GLU A 209 15.39 7.93 39.62
C GLU A 209 16.11 7.02 40.60
N ILE A 210 17.38 6.75 40.31
CA ILE A 210 18.22 5.96 41.19
C ILE A 210 18.28 6.84 42.42
N ASN A 211 17.48 6.49 43.43
CA ASN A 211 17.43 7.20 44.70
C ASN A 211 18.86 7.24 45.25
N THR A 212 19.59 8.31 44.93
CA THR A 212 21.01 8.47 45.22
C THR A 212 21.19 8.91 46.68
N SER A 213 20.36 8.38 47.57
CA SER A 213 20.49 8.53 49.01
C SER A 213 21.17 7.32 49.65
N GLU A 214 21.34 6.20 48.94
CA GLU A 214 22.38 5.24 49.29
C GLU A 214 23.74 5.85 48.97
N ARG A 215 24.32 6.50 49.98
CA ARG A 215 25.73 6.87 50.02
C ARG A 215 26.57 5.61 49.83
N LEU A 216 26.87 5.27 48.58
CA LEU A 216 27.99 4.42 48.22
C LEU A 216 29.24 5.04 48.84
N ASN A 217 29.74 4.44 49.92
CA ASN A 217 31.03 4.76 50.53
C ASN A 217 32.12 4.43 49.52
N LEU A 218 32.39 5.38 48.63
CA LEU A 218 33.38 5.32 47.55
C LEU A 218 34.80 5.53 48.10
N THR A 219 35.18 4.73 49.10
CA THR A 219 36.52 4.77 49.71
C THR A 219 37.32 3.48 49.51
N GLU A 220 36.73 2.44 48.91
CA GLU A 220 37.35 1.11 48.83
C GLU A 220 37.66 0.61 47.41
N LEU A 221 37.60 1.47 46.39
CA LEU A 221 38.00 1.15 45.02
C LEU A 221 39.23 1.95 44.58
N LYS A 222 40.33 1.79 45.32
CA LYS A 222 41.68 2.07 44.80
C LYS A 222 42.30 0.72 44.41
N GLY A 223 42.34 0.42 43.11
CA GLY A 223 43.25 -0.62 42.60
C GLY A 223 42.69 -1.67 41.65
N LYS A 224 41.45 -1.54 41.16
CA LYS A 224 40.98 -2.37 40.04
C LYS A 224 41.02 -1.53 38.76
N GLU A 225 41.93 -1.88 37.86
CA GLU A 225 41.87 -1.44 36.47
C GLU A 225 40.47 -1.72 35.94
N LEU A 226 39.72 -0.67 35.63
CA LEU A 226 38.48 -0.76 34.88
C LEU A 226 38.85 -1.27 33.49
N THR A 227 38.61 -2.56 33.24
CA THR A 227 38.59 -3.09 31.89
C THR A 227 37.50 -2.38 31.11
N GLU A 228 37.83 -1.82 29.94
CA GLU A 228 36.95 -1.08 29.01
C GLU A 228 35.69 -1.86 28.56
N GLU A 229 35.53 -3.11 28.96
CA GLU A 229 34.43 -4.00 28.55
C GLU A 229 33.12 -3.78 29.30
N ALA A 230 33.11 -2.98 30.38
CA ALA A 230 31.89 -2.71 31.17
C ALA A 230 31.09 -1.47 30.71
N LEU A 231 31.61 -0.69 29.75
CA LEU A 231 30.90 0.41 29.09
C LEU A 231 30.24 -0.08 27.80
N LYS A 232 29.73 -1.32 27.84
CA LYS A 232 28.92 -1.89 26.76
C LYS A 232 27.53 -1.27 26.84
N GLN A 233 27.50 -0.04 26.34
CA GLN A 233 26.39 0.68 25.72
C GLN A 233 25.03 0.05 26.03
N GLU A 234 24.33 0.64 26.98
CA GLU A 234 22.88 0.52 27.07
C GLU A 234 22.36 1.03 25.71
N GLU A 235 22.09 0.10 24.78
CA GLU A 235 21.64 0.41 23.42
C GLU A 235 20.30 1.12 23.56
N LEU A 236 20.33 2.45 23.48
CA LEU A 236 19.13 3.25 23.36
C LEU A 236 18.43 2.83 22.07
N LYS A 237 17.33 2.12 22.27
CA LYS A 237 16.45 1.54 21.25
C LYS A 237 15.58 2.65 20.67
N TYR A 238 16.14 3.46 19.79
CA TYR A 238 15.39 4.45 19.03
C TYR A 238 14.78 3.81 17.78
N HIS A 239 13.67 4.37 17.31
CA HIS A 239 13.08 4.03 16.02
C HIS A 239 13.60 4.98 14.93
N CYS A 240 13.66 4.53 13.67
CA CYS A 240 14.21 5.35 12.58
C CYS A 240 13.35 6.59 12.29
N TYR A 241 12.03 6.53 12.52
CA TYR A 241 11.13 7.67 12.32
C TYR A 241 11.35 8.82 13.30
N GLU A 242 12.11 8.62 14.38
CA GLU A 242 12.48 9.67 15.34
C GLU A 242 13.61 10.56 14.81
N PHE A 243 14.26 10.15 13.72
CA PHE A 243 15.31 10.90 13.02
C PHE A 243 14.82 11.30 11.62
N PRO A 244 15.40 12.34 10.99
CA PRO A 244 15.18 12.66 9.58
C PRO A 244 15.90 11.66 8.65
N GLY A 245 15.79 10.36 8.94
CA GLY A 245 16.40 9.25 8.19
C GLY A 245 15.35 8.36 7.53
N ILE A 246 15.82 7.41 6.72
CA ILE A 246 14.97 6.40 6.06
C ILE A 246 15.55 5.00 6.34
N THR A 247 14.67 4.01 6.52
CA THR A 247 15.06 2.59 6.62
C THR A 247 15.22 2.00 5.22
N CYS A 248 16.35 1.37 4.93
CA CYS A 248 16.58 0.70 3.65
C CYS A 248 16.09 -0.75 3.68
N ASN A 249 15.61 -1.25 2.54
CA ASN A 249 15.21 -2.65 2.41
C ASN A 249 16.44 -3.59 2.44
N ALA A 250 16.21 -4.89 2.62
CA ALA A 250 17.28 -5.90 2.69
C ALA A 250 18.14 -6.01 1.41
N ASP A 251 17.59 -5.56 0.28
CA ASP A 251 18.20 -5.49 -1.06
C ASP A 251 18.79 -4.11 -1.38
N GLU A 252 18.78 -3.17 -0.43
CA GLU A 252 19.33 -1.83 -0.59
C GLU A 252 20.52 -1.61 0.35
N LYS A 253 21.35 -0.61 0.04
CA LYS A 253 22.49 -0.17 0.84
C LYS A 253 22.40 1.33 1.05
N CYS A 254 22.57 1.78 2.29
CA CYS A 254 22.60 3.20 2.61
C CYS A 254 23.82 3.87 1.95
N SER A 255 23.60 5.01 1.31
CA SER A 255 24.66 5.85 0.71
C SER A 255 25.25 6.88 1.69
N GLY A 256 24.66 7.05 2.87
CA GLY A 256 25.06 8.01 3.91
C GLY A 256 25.55 7.35 5.21
N GLU A 257 25.37 8.04 6.32
CA GLU A 257 25.70 7.52 7.65
C GLU A 257 24.60 6.56 8.13
N THR A 258 24.98 5.40 8.66
CA THR A 258 24.04 4.42 9.21
C THR A 258 24.05 4.45 10.73
N ILE A 259 22.87 4.57 11.34
CA ILE A 259 22.67 4.32 12.77
C ILE A 259 21.85 3.05 12.96
N ILE A 260 22.14 2.26 13.99
CA ILE A 260 21.38 1.05 14.31
C ILE A 260 20.13 1.48 15.08
N SER A 261 18.95 1.18 14.55
CA SER A 261 17.66 1.43 15.20
C SER A 261 16.93 0.11 15.48
N LEU A 262 15.81 0.18 16.19
CA LEU A 262 14.90 -0.96 16.36
C LEU A 262 14.32 -1.49 15.04
N ASP A 263 14.23 -0.62 14.04
CA ASP A 263 13.63 -0.91 12.73
C ASP A 263 14.68 -1.42 11.72
N GLY A 264 15.95 -1.51 12.11
CA GLY A 264 17.07 -1.90 11.25
C GLY A 264 18.14 -0.81 11.10
N GLU A 265 18.96 -0.89 10.04
CA GLU A 265 19.92 0.16 9.72
C GLU A 265 19.18 1.39 9.18
N CYS A 266 19.19 2.49 9.94
CA CYS A 266 18.58 3.76 9.57
C CYS A 266 19.61 4.65 8.85
N CYS A 267 19.29 5.07 7.63
CA CYS A 267 20.16 5.89 6.79
C CYS A 267 19.93 7.38 7.08
N VAL A 268 20.90 8.03 7.73
CA VAL A 268 20.87 9.45 8.10
C VAL A 268 21.73 10.22 7.09
N ASN A 269 21.19 11.31 6.52
CA ASN A 269 21.86 12.13 5.50
C ASN A 269 22.27 11.35 4.23
N GLY A 270 21.46 10.39 3.80
CA GLY A 270 21.68 9.64 2.57
C GLY A 270 20.39 9.07 1.99
N GLY A 271 20.51 8.41 0.84
CA GLY A 271 19.42 7.62 0.24
C GLY A 271 19.73 6.12 0.29
N CYS A 272 18.70 5.30 0.19
CA CYS A 272 18.84 3.87 -0.08
C CYS A 272 19.18 3.69 -1.56
N GLN A 273 20.29 3.01 -1.83
CA GLN A 273 20.69 2.64 -3.19
C GLN A 273 20.47 1.13 -3.35
N PRO A 274 19.98 0.65 -4.51
CA PRO A 274 19.90 -0.77 -4.76
C PRO A 274 21.29 -1.37 -4.57
N LYS A 275 21.38 -2.42 -3.75
CA LYS A 275 22.61 -3.19 -3.60
C LYS A 275 22.95 -3.68 -4.99
N ASP A 276 24.18 -3.44 -5.46
CA ASP A 276 24.63 -3.92 -6.77
C ASP A 276 24.27 -5.40 -6.87
N GLU A 277 23.20 -5.72 -7.60
CA GLU A 277 22.76 -7.08 -7.75
C GLU A 277 23.95 -7.80 -8.36
N SER A 278 24.54 -8.73 -7.61
CA SER A 278 25.56 -9.61 -8.12
C SER A 278 24.99 -10.19 -9.40
N SER A 279 25.50 -9.75 -10.55
CA SER A 279 24.89 -9.92 -11.86
C SER A 279 24.59 -11.41 -12.09
N TRP A 280 23.39 -11.85 -11.70
CA TRP A 280 22.93 -13.21 -11.91
C TRP A 280 22.54 -13.25 -13.36
N SER A 281 23.55 -13.59 -14.17
CA SER A 281 23.50 -13.80 -15.61
C SER A 281 22.12 -14.30 -16.02
N SER A 282 21.41 -13.46 -16.76
CA SER A 282 20.11 -13.71 -17.39
C SER A 282 20.13 -14.86 -18.41
N ALA A 283 21.20 -15.63 -18.47
CA ALA A 283 21.38 -16.83 -19.28
C ALA A 283 20.35 -17.93 -18.96
N TRP A 284 19.84 -18.04 -17.74
CA TRP A 284 18.88 -19.10 -17.37
C TRP A 284 17.57 -19.03 -18.16
N ILE A 285 17.11 -17.82 -18.50
CA ILE A 285 15.91 -17.60 -19.31
C ILE A 285 16.13 -18.02 -20.77
N GLY A 286 17.36 -17.83 -21.29
CA GLY A 286 17.75 -18.32 -22.61
C GLY A 286 17.69 -19.84 -22.71
N TYR A 287 18.18 -20.55 -21.68
CA TYR A 287 18.13 -22.01 -21.65
C TYR A 287 16.69 -22.55 -21.57
N LEU A 288 15.80 -21.87 -20.84
CA LEU A 288 14.40 -22.28 -20.71
C LEU A 288 13.66 -22.19 -22.06
N ILE A 289 13.84 -21.09 -22.80
CA ILE A 289 13.25 -20.92 -24.14
C ILE A 289 13.81 -21.97 -25.11
N ALA A 290 15.11 -22.22 -25.09
CA ALA A 290 15.75 -23.22 -25.94
C ALA A 290 15.21 -24.64 -25.68
N ALA A 291 15.01 -25.01 -24.41
CA ALA A 291 14.45 -26.31 -24.03
C ALA A 291 13.02 -26.51 -24.57
N ILE A 292 12.17 -25.48 -24.51
CA ILE A 292 10.80 -25.53 -25.06
C ILE A 292 10.81 -25.74 -26.58
N LEU A 293 11.70 -25.04 -27.30
CA LEU A 293 11.83 -25.19 -28.76
C LEU A 293 12.31 -26.60 -29.15
N ILE A 294 13.24 -27.18 -28.39
CA ILE A 294 13.71 -28.56 -28.60
C ILE A 294 12.57 -29.55 -28.39
N ILE A 295 11.81 -29.42 -27.30
CA ILE A 295 10.67 -30.31 -27.01
C ILE A 295 9.62 -30.23 -28.12
N ALA A 296 9.29 -29.01 -28.59
CA ALA A 296 8.36 -28.80 -29.70
C ALA A 296 8.88 -29.42 -31.01
N GLY A 297 10.17 -29.26 -31.32
CA GLY A 297 10.82 -29.85 -32.49
C GLY A 297 10.81 -31.37 -32.46
N VAL A 298 11.16 -31.98 -31.32
CA VAL A 298 11.12 -33.44 -31.12
C VAL A 298 9.69 -33.97 -31.26
N PHE A 299 8.70 -33.24 -30.75
CA PHE A 299 7.28 -33.61 -30.89
C PHE A 299 6.82 -33.60 -32.35
N ILE A 300 7.16 -32.57 -33.12
CA ILE A 300 6.87 -32.48 -34.57
C ILE A 300 7.57 -33.61 -35.34
N TRP A 301 8.84 -33.88 -35.03
CA TRP A 301 9.62 -34.93 -35.68
C TRP A 301 9.04 -36.33 -35.41
N MET A 302 8.68 -36.64 -34.15
CA MET A 302 8.01 -37.90 -33.80
C MET A 302 6.68 -38.05 -34.55
N ARG A 303 5.94 -36.96 -34.74
CA ARG A 303 4.71 -36.95 -35.55
C ARG A 303 4.98 -37.25 -37.01
N TYR A 304 5.97 -36.60 -37.62
CA TYR A 304 6.32 -36.81 -39.02
C TYR A 304 6.79 -38.24 -39.29
N LYS A 305 7.58 -38.82 -38.36
CA LYS A 305 8.09 -40.18 -38.51
C LYS A 305 6.99 -41.26 -38.47
N ARG A 306 5.89 -41.03 -37.74
CA ARG A 306 4.75 -41.98 -37.68
C ARG A 306 3.89 -42.03 -38.94
N VAL A 307 4.04 -41.10 -39.89
CA VAL A 307 3.23 -41.06 -41.12
C VAL A 307 3.85 -41.91 -42.26
N LYS A 308 5.12 -42.33 -42.15
CA LYS A 308 5.84 -43.00 -43.25
C LYS A 308 5.78 -44.54 -43.27
N THR A 309 4.86 -45.17 -42.55
CA THR A 309 4.72 -46.63 -42.55
C THR A 309 3.31 -47.05 -42.93
N ASP A 310 2.87 -46.68 -44.13
CA ASP A 310 1.87 -47.46 -44.85
C ASP A 310 2.31 -47.56 -46.31
N LYS A 311 3.13 -48.59 -46.60
CA LYS A 311 3.60 -48.92 -47.95
C LYS A 311 2.55 -49.69 -48.78
N ASN A 312 1.32 -49.83 -48.29
CA ASN A 312 0.25 -50.50 -49.00
C ASN A 312 -0.67 -49.50 -49.70
N LEU A 313 -0.17 -48.87 -50.76
CA LEU A 313 -1.00 -48.15 -51.74
C LEU A 313 -1.64 -49.20 -52.68
N PRO A 314 -2.99 -49.29 -52.76
CA PRO A 314 -3.69 -50.33 -53.49
C PRO A 314 -3.87 -49.96 -54.98
N ILE A 315 -2.80 -49.54 -55.66
CA ILE A 315 -2.85 -49.17 -57.09
C ILE A 315 -2.53 -50.36 -58.01
N GLU A 316 -1.93 -51.44 -57.49
CA GLU A 316 -1.45 -52.55 -58.33
C GLU A 316 -2.46 -53.70 -58.58
N LYS A 317 -3.71 -53.59 -58.12
CA LYS A 317 -4.74 -54.64 -58.34
C LYS A 317 -5.63 -54.42 -59.56
N SER A 318 -5.56 -53.28 -60.26
CA SER A 318 -6.41 -53.02 -61.43
C SER A 318 -5.82 -53.47 -62.78
N LEU A 319 -4.53 -53.85 -62.84
CA LEU A 319 -3.89 -54.25 -64.11
C LEU A 319 -3.85 -55.77 -64.37
N LEU A 320 -4.19 -56.62 -63.39
CA LEU A 320 -4.13 -58.09 -63.55
C LEU A 320 -5.47 -58.75 -63.93
N ASN A 321 -6.59 -58.03 -63.92
CA ASN A 321 -7.91 -58.60 -64.26
C ASN A 321 -8.35 -58.45 -65.72
N ASN A 322 -7.51 -57.93 -66.62
CA ASN A 322 -7.90 -57.66 -68.02
C ASN A 322 -7.23 -58.58 -69.05
N LYS A 323 -6.72 -59.76 -68.65
CA LYS A 323 -5.99 -60.68 -69.56
C LYS A 323 -6.50 -62.14 -69.54
N LYS A 324 -7.82 -62.32 -69.62
CA LYS A 324 -8.44 -63.62 -70.00
C LYS A 324 -9.70 -63.41 -70.85
N MET A 325 -9.50 -63.39 -72.16
CA MET A 325 -10.35 -63.85 -73.27
C MET A 325 -9.36 -64.15 -74.40
N PRO A 326 -9.47 -65.23 -75.19
CA PRO A 326 -10.70 -65.86 -75.69
C PRO A 326 -11.16 -67.13 -74.96
#